data_AF-A0A1R2BJV7-F1
#
_entry.id   AF-A0A1R2BJV7-F1
#
_cell.length_a   1.000
_cell.length_b   1.000
_cell.length_c   1.000
_cell.angle_alpha   90.00
_cell.angle_beta   90.00
_cell.angle_gamma   90.00
#
_symmetry.space_group_name_H-M   'P 1'
#
loop_
_entity.id
_entity.type
_entity.pdbx_description
1 polymer ?
#
loop_
_entity_poly.entity_id
_entity_poly.type
_entity_poly.pdbx_seq_one_letter_code
_entity_poly.pdbx_strand_id
1 'polypeptide(L)'
;MERDEDRTSNIEELAEKLNEAELKIIVTKKQTINLLGKTGAGKSTALCVLSRFPPRLGFNENGETIVDFNQEGDSTIVIGHSSTSCTTLPNFKIIGSNIYWDCPGFCDNKSIIQEIVNLFCTKRIFDSATEYKIVLVIEYSSIAAARGKDVAETFKQLVEMFPDQNKLFNSLSIIITKCGNSRYTSQFFVNYLAKMAQDNNEFLNSRPLISMITRTPERVAIFKVPDDESDINNSLRNILESSINHSNYVKMHIRNSLSDRAKLTIDRLIKLYEREIEDKMNGFAKSLMLKFRSEKNMEALKKGKEALDRFSAQCENESNNIQKFEANFIKLAEYFTGSEALLDEIKNLTYRIEFYNNYRSDNSPPINLSTWISPMLAAKLEIESCINFQNEVIARQQAEQFNKQNEEKIAELTKTISSMNANHEEHMKWMKQFHEMNRARDESNSRMISEMIKSNNELTKAIANRPPVIVEQGGGGCTTF
;
A
#
# COMPACT_ATOMS: atom_id res chain seq x y z
N MET A 1 -23.48 16.84 21.36
CA MET A 1 -22.03 17.06 21.28
C MET A 1 -21.30 16.15 22.27
N GLU A 2 -21.54 16.22 23.59
CA GLU A 2 -20.88 15.33 24.57
C GLU A 2 -21.03 13.81 24.32
N ARG A 3 -22.17 13.33 23.79
CA ARG A 3 -22.35 11.88 23.47
C ARG A 3 -21.58 11.39 22.24
N ASP A 4 -21.16 12.27 21.34
CA ASP A 4 -20.41 11.90 20.13
C ASP A 4 -18.89 12.05 20.33
N GLU A 5 -18.47 12.96 21.20
CA GLU A 5 -17.07 13.08 21.63
C GLU A 5 -16.63 11.85 22.45
N ASP A 6 -17.44 11.40 23.41
CA ASP A 6 -17.20 10.18 24.19
C ASP A 6 -17.14 8.92 23.29
N ARG A 7 -17.89 8.90 22.19
CA ARG A 7 -17.88 7.77 21.23
C ARG A 7 -16.67 7.77 20.31
N THR A 8 -16.17 8.93 19.91
CA THR A 8 -14.98 9.06 19.07
C THR A 8 -13.72 8.68 19.85
N SER A 9 -13.62 9.15 21.11
CA SER A 9 -12.51 8.81 22.01
C SER A 9 -12.35 7.30 22.24
N ASN A 10 -13.46 6.55 22.34
CA ASN A 10 -13.42 5.09 22.49
C ASN A 10 -12.89 4.34 21.25
N ILE A 11 -13.01 4.90 20.04
CA ILE A 11 -12.50 4.27 18.81
C ILE A 11 -11.01 4.55 18.62
N GLU A 12 -10.55 5.74 18.98
CA GLU A 12 -9.13 6.08 18.99
C GLU A 12 -8.37 5.21 20.00
N GLU A 13 -8.89 5.04 21.22
CA GLU A 13 -8.33 4.11 22.22
C GLU A 13 -8.23 2.67 21.67
N LEU A 14 -9.27 2.22 20.94
CA LEU A 14 -9.25 0.91 20.32
C LEU A 14 -8.17 0.81 19.23
N ALA A 15 -8.04 1.81 18.36
CA ALA A 15 -7.03 1.84 17.31
C ALA A 15 -5.60 1.83 17.90
N GLU A 16 -5.36 2.59 18.96
CA GLU A 16 -4.09 2.59 19.70
C GLU A 16 -3.76 1.22 20.29
N LYS A 17 -4.71 0.58 20.99
CA LYS A 17 -4.51 -0.78 21.53
C LYS A 17 -4.23 -1.83 20.46
N LEU A 18 -4.82 -1.68 19.27
CA LEU A 18 -4.56 -2.56 18.13
C LEU A 18 -3.17 -2.32 17.54
N ASN A 19 -2.70 -1.06 17.49
CA ASN A 19 -1.32 -0.74 17.13
C ASN A 19 -0.32 -1.39 18.10
N GLU A 20 -0.55 -1.25 19.41
CA GLU A 20 0.28 -1.87 20.44
C GLU A 20 0.28 -3.41 20.31
N ALA A 21 -0.90 -4.01 20.08
CA ALA A 21 -1.02 -5.45 19.86
C ALA A 21 -0.20 -5.92 18.65
N GLU A 22 -0.24 -5.18 17.54
CA GLU A 22 0.49 -5.52 16.32
C GLU A 22 2.01 -5.47 16.51
N LEU A 23 2.52 -4.48 17.24
CA LEU A 23 3.94 -4.38 17.59
C LEU A 23 4.39 -5.52 18.51
N LYS A 24 3.50 -6.00 19.39
CA LYS A 24 3.81 -7.05 20.36
C LYS A 24 3.73 -8.46 19.78
N ILE A 25 2.88 -8.68 18.78
CA ILE A 25 2.69 -10.01 18.18
C ILE A 25 3.75 -10.26 17.10
N ILE A 26 4.74 -11.08 17.44
CA ILE A 26 5.70 -11.59 16.46
C ILE A 26 5.02 -12.57 15.49
N VAL A 27 4.96 -12.19 14.21
CA VAL A 27 4.45 -13.08 13.16
C VAL A 27 5.44 -14.23 12.97
N THR A 28 5.06 -15.44 13.37
CA THR A 28 5.97 -16.59 13.40
C THR A 28 5.53 -17.68 12.43
N LYS A 29 6.38 -18.02 11.45
CA LYS A 29 6.18 -19.21 10.58
C LYS A 29 6.65 -20.51 11.25
N LYS A 30 6.53 -20.60 12.58
CA LYS A 30 6.93 -21.76 13.38
C LYS A 30 5.72 -22.37 14.09
N GLN A 31 5.94 -23.52 14.69
CA GLN A 31 5.01 -24.15 15.61
C GLN A 31 4.89 -23.34 16.92
N THR A 32 3.68 -23.22 17.46
CA THR A 32 3.44 -22.47 18.70
C THR A 32 2.61 -23.26 19.71
N ILE A 33 2.75 -22.91 20.99
CA ILE A 33 1.97 -23.47 22.09
C ILE A 33 1.19 -22.34 22.73
N ASN A 34 -0.14 -22.37 22.61
CA ASN A 34 -0.98 -21.23 22.96
C ASN A 34 -1.80 -21.55 24.22
N LEU A 35 -1.57 -20.80 25.30
CA LEU A 35 -2.29 -20.95 26.55
C LEU A 35 -3.63 -20.20 26.45
N LEU A 36 -4.72 -20.93 26.60
CA LEU A 36 -6.09 -20.40 26.63
C LEU A 36 -6.72 -20.67 27.99
N GLY A 37 -7.71 -19.87 28.37
CA GLY A 37 -8.40 -19.99 29.64
C GLY A 37 -8.88 -18.65 30.16
N LYS A 38 -9.88 -18.68 31.05
CA LYS A 38 -10.47 -17.48 31.64
C LYS A 38 -9.42 -16.59 32.33
N THR A 39 -9.75 -15.31 32.50
CA THR A 39 -8.95 -14.40 33.32
C THR A 39 -8.82 -14.97 34.74
N GLY A 40 -7.62 -14.91 35.32
CA GLY A 40 -7.35 -15.45 36.65
C GLY A 40 -7.09 -16.97 36.71
N ALA A 41 -7.24 -17.71 35.60
CA ALA A 41 -7.02 -19.16 35.56
C ALA A 41 -5.55 -19.60 35.78
N GLY A 42 -4.59 -18.66 35.83
CA GLY A 42 -3.18 -18.97 36.06
C GLY A 42 -2.36 -19.28 34.80
N LYS A 43 -2.76 -18.76 33.64
CA LYS A 43 -2.02 -18.91 32.37
C LYS A 43 -0.60 -18.35 32.47
N SER A 44 -0.47 -17.09 32.86
CA SER A 44 0.81 -16.39 33.02
C SER A 44 1.70 -17.08 34.07
N THR A 45 1.11 -17.55 35.17
CA THR A 45 1.80 -18.35 36.21
C THR A 45 2.32 -19.67 35.62
N ALA A 46 1.49 -20.43 34.90
CA ALA A 46 1.91 -21.68 34.26
C ALA A 46 3.03 -21.44 33.24
N LEU A 47 2.96 -20.35 32.47
CA LEU A 47 4.03 -19.97 31.54
C LEU A 47 5.34 -19.65 32.28
N CYS A 48 5.29 -18.96 33.43
CA CYS A 48 6.50 -18.68 34.22
C CYS A 48 7.13 -19.94 34.81
N VAL A 49 6.30 -20.90 35.28
CA VAL A 49 6.77 -22.22 35.75
C VAL A 49 7.51 -22.96 34.63
N LEU A 50 6.90 -23.04 33.45
CA LEU A 50 7.47 -23.66 32.24
C LEU A 50 8.75 -22.93 31.79
N SER A 51 8.81 -21.61 31.97
CA SER A 51 9.97 -20.78 31.64
C SER A 51 11.12 -20.91 32.65
N ARG A 52 10.95 -21.73 33.70
CA ARG A 52 11.95 -22.02 34.73
C ARG A 52 12.42 -20.80 35.51
N PHE A 53 11.57 -19.76 35.59
CA PHE A 53 11.88 -18.62 36.45
C PHE A 53 11.93 -19.07 37.93
N PRO A 54 12.82 -18.49 38.75
CA PRO A 54 12.82 -18.70 40.19
C PRO A 54 11.48 -18.24 40.79
N PRO A 55 10.73 -19.12 41.46
CA PRO A 55 9.47 -18.76 42.09
C PRO A 55 9.71 -17.84 43.29
N ARG A 56 8.69 -17.04 43.61
CA ARG A 56 8.59 -16.27 44.85
C ARG A 56 7.19 -16.47 45.42
N LEU A 57 7.10 -16.92 46.66
CA LEU A 57 5.80 -17.05 47.33
C LEU A 57 5.51 -15.85 48.23
N GLY A 58 4.25 -15.46 48.25
CA GLY A 58 3.70 -14.47 49.15
C GLY A 58 2.29 -14.84 49.57
N PHE A 59 1.69 -13.99 50.40
CA PHE A 59 0.30 -14.12 50.82
C PHE A 59 -0.42 -12.80 50.56
N ASN A 60 -1.65 -12.86 50.06
CA ASN A 60 -2.48 -11.66 49.94
C ASN A 60 -3.09 -11.27 51.29
N GLU A 61 -3.83 -10.15 51.32
CA GLU A 61 -4.52 -9.66 52.52
C GLU A 61 -5.52 -10.67 53.11
N ASN A 62 -6.02 -11.60 52.29
CA ASN A 62 -6.94 -12.66 52.69
C ASN A 62 -6.23 -13.95 53.14
N GLY A 63 -4.89 -13.96 53.16
CA GLY A 63 -4.09 -15.14 53.50
C GLY A 63 -3.99 -16.19 52.39
N GLU A 64 -4.42 -15.88 51.17
CA GLU A 64 -4.29 -16.79 50.02
C GLU A 64 -2.87 -16.74 49.47
N THR A 65 -2.32 -17.90 49.12
CA THR A 65 -1.00 -18.03 48.52
C THR A 65 -0.93 -17.34 47.17
N ILE A 66 -0.02 -16.36 47.05
CA ILE A 66 0.37 -15.72 45.80
C ILE A 66 1.64 -16.40 45.28
N VAL A 67 1.62 -16.77 43.99
CA VAL A 67 2.81 -17.24 43.27
C VAL A 67 3.25 -16.16 42.28
N ASP A 68 4.46 -15.65 42.48
CA ASP A 68 5.16 -14.72 41.58
C ASP A 68 6.53 -15.30 41.19
N PHE A 69 7.28 -14.60 40.33
CA PHE A 69 8.56 -15.08 39.81
C PHE A 69 9.57 -13.95 39.66
N ASN A 70 10.82 -14.24 40.03
CA ASN A 70 11.93 -13.34 39.73
C ASN A 70 12.28 -13.47 38.23
N GLN A 71 11.96 -12.45 37.46
CA GLN A 71 12.14 -12.44 36.01
C GLN A 71 13.30 -11.51 35.62
N GLU A 72 14.26 -12.03 34.85
CA GLU A 72 15.38 -11.24 34.31
C GLU A 72 15.23 -11.06 32.79
N GLY A 73 15.60 -9.87 32.29
CA GLY A 73 15.59 -9.50 30.87
C GLY A 73 14.37 -8.71 30.39
N ASP A 74 14.37 -8.36 29.10
CA ASP A 74 13.44 -7.37 28.52
C ASP A 74 11.99 -7.86 28.33
N SER A 75 11.69 -9.14 28.60
CA SER A 75 10.38 -9.74 28.40
C SER A 75 9.75 -10.21 29.71
N THR A 76 9.28 -9.27 30.53
CA THR A 76 8.59 -9.59 31.80
C THR A 76 7.14 -10.00 31.54
N ILE A 77 6.77 -11.20 31.98
CA ILE A 77 5.40 -11.69 32.01
C ILE A 77 4.72 -11.11 33.25
N VAL A 78 3.74 -10.23 33.04
CA VAL A 78 2.96 -9.65 34.14
C VAL A 78 1.96 -10.68 34.67
N ILE A 79 2.06 -11.03 35.95
CA ILE A 79 1.09 -11.89 36.63
C ILE A 79 0.13 -11.00 37.42
N GLY A 80 -1.16 -11.11 37.12
CA GLY A 80 -2.21 -10.42 37.87
C GLY A 80 -2.59 -11.19 39.14
N HIS A 81 -2.61 -10.51 40.28
CA HIS A 81 -3.07 -11.06 41.56
C HIS A 81 -4.48 -10.58 41.96
N SER A 82 -5.15 -9.81 41.10
CA SER A 82 -6.52 -9.33 41.30
C SER A 82 -7.50 -10.03 40.35
N SER A 83 -8.81 -9.81 40.57
CA SER A 83 -9.87 -10.32 39.70
C SER A 83 -9.97 -9.59 38.34
N THR A 84 -9.25 -8.48 38.17
CA THR A 84 -9.16 -7.76 36.89
C THR A 84 -8.10 -8.41 35.99
N SER A 85 -8.29 -8.35 34.67
CA SER A 85 -7.32 -8.96 33.76
C SER A 85 -6.12 -8.06 33.65
N CYS A 86 -4.95 -8.54 34.08
CA CYS A 86 -3.70 -7.82 33.84
C CYS A 86 -3.16 -8.08 32.42
N THR A 87 -3.54 -9.20 31.79
CA THR A 87 -3.13 -9.54 30.42
C THR A 87 -4.14 -8.98 29.42
N THR A 88 -3.99 -7.70 29.06
CA THR A 88 -4.77 -7.03 28.01
C THR A 88 -4.20 -7.28 26.61
N LEU A 89 -2.88 -7.49 26.53
CA LEU A 89 -2.14 -7.83 25.32
C LEU A 89 -1.34 -9.12 25.54
N PRO A 90 -1.21 -10.00 24.52
CA PRO A 90 -0.53 -11.29 24.66
C PRO A 90 0.93 -11.11 25.07
N ASN A 91 1.45 -12.04 25.87
CA ASN A 91 2.89 -12.17 26.12
C ASN A 91 3.39 -13.46 25.47
N PHE A 92 4.70 -13.54 25.20
CA PHE A 92 5.30 -14.79 24.75
C PHE A 92 6.63 -15.05 25.43
N LYS A 93 7.01 -16.33 25.44
CA LYS A 93 8.35 -16.77 25.81
C LYS A 93 8.81 -17.88 24.87
N ILE A 94 10.09 -17.85 24.51
CA ILE A 94 10.74 -18.93 23.78
C ILE A 94 11.30 -19.90 24.82
N ILE A 95 10.82 -21.14 24.82
CA ILE A 95 11.25 -22.20 25.74
C ILE A 95 11.74 -23.35 24.87
N GLY A 96 13.06 -23.59 24.89
CA GLY A 96 13.71 -24.48 23.93
C GLY A 96 13.51 -23.98 22.50
N SER A 97 12.96 -24.83 21.62
CA SER A 97 12.64 -24.49 20.23
C SER A 97 11.21 -23.95 20.02
N ASN A 98 10.39 -23.93 21.07
CA ASN A 98 8.96 -23.65 20.97
C ASN A 98 8.65 -22.23 21.45
N ILE A 99 7.68 -21.59 20.79
CA ILE A 99 7.13 -20.29 21.21
C ILE A 99 5.86 -20.55 22.00
N TYR A 100 5.85 -20.12 23.26
CA TYR A 100 4.69 -20.18 24.12
C TYR A 100 4.00 -18.82 24.17
N TRP A 101 2.70 -18.79 23.92
CA TRP A 101 1.88 -17.59 24.01
C TRP A 101 1.00 -17.64 25.26
N ASP A 102 1.10 -16.61 26.10
CA ASP A 102 0.10 -16.28 27.10
C ASP A 102 -0.93 -15.36 26.43
N CYS A 103 -2.03 -15.95 25.97
CA CYS A 103 -3.10 -15.20 25.33
C CYS A 103 -3.89 -14.41 26.38
N PRO A 104 -4.50 -13.27 26.01
CA PRO A 104 -5.48 -12.59 26.84
C PRO A 104 -6.59 -13.55 27.32
N GLY A 105 -7.29 -13.16 28.39
CA GLY A 105 -8.40 -13.93 28.94
C GLY A 105 -9.34 -14.46 27.87
N PHE A 106 -9.42 -15.78 27.76
CA PHE A 106 -10.36 -16.44 26.85
C PHE A 106 -11.77 -16.01 27.24
N CYS A 107 -12.44 -15.33 26.31
CA CYS A 107 -13.80 -14.82 26.48
C CYS A 107 -13.93 -13.79 27.63
N ASP A 108 -12.87 -13.01 27.87
CA ASP A 108 -12.97 -11.82 28.69
C ASP A 108 -13.68 -10.71 27.91
N ASN A 109 -14.99 -10.56 28.16
CA ASN A 109 -15.86 -9.57 27.54
C ASN A 109 -16.06 -8.33 28.43
N LYS A 110 -15.13 -8.04 29.35
CA LYS A 110 -15.21 -6.90 30.29
C LYS A 110 -15.51 -5.57 29.59
N SER A 111 -14.98 -5.37 28.38
CA SER A 111 -15.34 -4.24 27.52
C SER A 111 -15.37 -4.65 26.05
N ILE A 112 -16.13 -3.90 25.24
CA ILE A 112 -16.19 -4.10 23.79
C ILE A 112 -14.80 -3.92 23.15
N ILE A 113 -14.03 -2.95 23.63
CA ILE A 113 -12.65 -2.70 23.16
C ILE A 113 -11.80 -3.95 23.42
N GLN A 114 -11.84 -4.49 24.64
CA GLN A 114 -11.05 -5.68 24.98
C GLN A 114 -11.49 -6.92 24.20
N GLU A 115 -12.79 -7.07 23.94
CA GLU A 115 -13.32 -8.15 23.10
C GLU A 115 -12.71 -8.12 21.68
N ILE A 116 -12.67 -6.93 21.05
CA ILE A 116 -12.10 -6.74 19.71
C ILE A 116 -10.57 -6.93 19.71
N VAL A 117 -9.87 -6.43 20.74
CA VAL A 117 -8.41 -6.62 20.89
C VAL A 117 -8.07 -8.10 21.09
N ASN A 118 -8.83 -8.81 21.94
CA ASN A 118 -8.66 -10.25 22.19
C ASN A 118 -8.88 -11.04 20.90
N LEU A 119 -9.93 -10.72 20.15
CA LEU A 119 -10.20 -11.30 18.84
C LEU A 119 -8.99 -11.14 17.91
N PHE A 120 -8.51 -9.91 17.74
CA PHE A 120 -7.40 -9.59 16.86
C PHE A 120 -6.14 -10.35 17.26
N CYS A 121 -5.75 -10.26 18.53
CA CYS A 121 -4.56 -10.90 19.04
C CYS A 121 -4.59 -12.41 18.84
N THR A 122 -5.70 -13.04 19.24
CA THR A 122 -5.88 -14.47 19.14
C THR A 122 -5.83 -14.92 17.68
N LYS A 123 -6.63 -14.29 16.81
CA LYS A 123 -6.66 -14.67 15.38
C LYS A 123 -5.29 -14.51 14.75
N ARG A 124 -4.57 -13.41 15.03
CA ARG A 124 -3.25 -13.14 14.46
C ARG A 124 -2.18 -14.12 14.94
N ILE A 125 -2.16 -14.46 16.23
CA ILE A 125 -1.25 -15.48 16.78
C ILE A 125 -1.45 -16.81 16.05
N PHE A 126 -2.68 -17.31 16.00
CA PHE A 126 -2.97 -18.61 15.43
C PHE A 126 -2.88 -18.66 13.89
N ASP A 127 -3.17 -17.55 13.20
CA ASP A 127 -3.00 -17.45 11.74
C ASP A 127 -1.53 -17.45 11.36
N SER A 128 -0.68 -16.77 12.15
CA SER A 128 0.76 -16.69 11.88
C SER A 128 1.45 -18.05 11.97
N ALA A 129 1.09 -18.86 12.97
CA ALA A 129 1.71 -20.17 13.23
C ALA A 129 1.44 -21.19 12.11
N THR A 130 2.43 -22.05 11.81
CA THR A 130 2.24 -23.14 10.83
C THR A 130 1.29 -24.21 11.37
N GLU A 131 1.47 -24.58 12.63
CA GLU A 131 0.66 -25.50 13.42
C GLU A 131 0.77 -25.12 14.88
N TYR A 132 -0.17 -25.54 15.72
CA TYR A 132 -0.15 -25.16 17.13
C TYR A 132 -0.69 -26.25 18.05
N LYS A 133 -0.27 -26.17 19.31
CA LYS A 133 -0.88 -26.85 20.45
C LYS A 133 -1.70 -25.86 21.26
N ILE A 134 -2.77 -26.34 21.87
CA ILE A 134 -3.62 -25.56 22.77
C ILE A 134 -3.44 -26.10 24.18
N VAL A 135 -3.11 -25.21 25.12
CA VAL A 135 -3.06 -25.53 26.54
C VAL A 135 -4.21 -24.81 27.22
N LEU A 136 -5.27 -25.54 27.54
CA LEU A 136 -6.42 -25.00 28.25
C LEU A 136 -6.14 -25.01 29.75
N VAL A 137 -6.05 -23.81 30.33
CA VAL A 137 -5.82 -23.61 31.76
C VAL A 137 -7.16 -23.36 32.44
N ILE A 138 -7.47 -24.18 33.43
CA ILE A 138 -8.73 -24.14 34.20
C ILE A 138 -8.38 -24.00 35.67
N GLU A 139 -9.02 -23.07 36.36
CA GLU A 139 -8.90 -22.96 37.81
C GLU A 139 -9.73 -24.05 38.50
N TYR A 140 -9.16 -24.70 39.53
CA TYR A 140 -9.82 -25.75 40.29
C TYR A 140 -11.18 -25.33 40.87
N SER A 141 -11.28 -24.10 41.38
CA SER A 141 -12.53 -23.56 41.95
C SER A 141 -13.67 -23.51 40.92
N SER A 142 -13.37 -23.23 39.65
CA SER A 142 -14.37 -23.21 38.56
C SER A 142 -14.99 -24.59 38.28
N ILE A 143 -14.29 -25.67 38.63
CA ILE A 143 -14.79 -27.04 38.50
C ILE A 143 -15.79 -27.35 39.62
N ALA A 144 -15.48 -26.93 40.84
CA ALA A 144 -16.29 -27.20 42.02
C ALA A 144 -17.49 -26.25 42.15
N ALA A 145 -17.35 -25.00 41.72
CA ALA A 145 -18.36 -23.96 41.85
C ALA A 145 -19.52 -24.16 40.87
N ALA A 146 -20.74 -23.76 41.28
CA ALA A 146 -21.93 -23.67 40.44
C ALA A 146 -22.19 -24.89 39.52
N ARG A 147 -21.89 -26.11 40.00
CA ARG A 147 -21.99 -27.37 39.23
C ARG A 147 -21.19 -27.33 37.91
N GLY A 148 -20.07 -26.61 37.93
CA GLY A 148 -19.14 -26.43 36.83
C GLY A 148 -19.71 -25.71 35.62
N LYS A 149 -20.70 -24.84 35.83
CA LYS A 149 -21.20 -23.91 34.80
C LYS A 149 -20.06 -23.15 34.12
N ASP A 150 -19.07 -22.71 34.91
CA ASP A 150 -17.93 -21.99 34.37
C ASP A 150 -17.07 -22.83 33.44
N VAL A 151 -16.89 -24.11 33.76
CA VAL A 151 -16.17 -25.07 32.94
C VAL A 151 -16.98 -25.41 31.68
N ALA A 152 -18.30 -25.57 31.81
CA ALA A 152 -19.20 -25.81 30.68
C ALA A 152 -19.11 -24.69 29.65
N GLU A 153 -19.18 -23.43 30.10
CA GLU A 153 -19.05 -22.27 29.23
C GLU A 153 -17.67 -22.22 28.56
N THR A 154 -16.58 -22.51 29.29
CA THR A 154 -15.23 -22.57 28.70
C THR A 154 -15.13 -23.64 27.62
N PHE A 155 -15.67 -24.84 27.83
CA PHE A 155 -15.65 -25.91 26.82
C PHE A 155 -16.54 -25.57 25.62
N LYS A 156 -17.72 -24.99 25.84
CA LYS A 156 -18.63 -24.53 24.79
C LYS A 156 -17.94 -23.51 23.89
N GLN A 157 -17.33 -22.48 24.48
CA GLN A 157 -16.59 -21.47 23.74
C GLN A 157 -15.40 -22.06 22.97
N LEU A 158 -14.71 -23.04 23.56
CA LEU A 158 -13.59 -23.71 22.89
C LEU A 158 -14.04 -24.46 21.63
N VAL A 159 -15.17 -25.19 21.68
CA VAL A 159 -15.68 -25.90 20.50
C VAL A 159 -16.31 -24.97 19.46
N GLU A 160 -16.84 -23.81 19.88
CA GLU A 160 -17.29 -22.77 18.96
C GLU A 160 -16.10 -22.13 18.23
N MET A 161 -15.02 -21.84 18.96
CA MET A 161 -13.78 -21.30 18.42
C MET A 161 -13.08 -22.27 17.47
N PHE A 162 -13.11 -23.57 17.78
CA PHE A 162 -12.45 -24.63 17.02
C PHE A 162 -13.47 -25.72 16.63
N PRO A 163 -14.20 -25.55 15.50
CA PRO A 163 -15.31 -26.43 15.13
C PRO A 163 -14.91 -27.89 14.87
N ASP A 164 -13.68 -28.13 14.41
CA ASP A 164 -13.15 -29.48 14.21
C ASP A 164 -12.69 -30.06 15.54
N GLN A 165 -13.62 -30.69 16.27
CA GLN A 165 -13.37 -31.21 17.61
C GLN A 165 -12.30 -32.32 17.63
N ASN A 166 -12.10 -33.06 16.54
CA ASN A 166 -11.07 -34.10 16.45
C ASN A 166 -9.68 -33.46 16.37
N LYS A 167 -9.51 -32.44 15.51
CA LYS A 167 -8.27 -31.66 15.44
C LYS A 167 -8.00 -30.93 16.75
N LEU A 168 -9.05 -30.31 17.33
CA LEU A 168 -8.97 -29.66 18.63
C LEU A 168 -8.45 -30.64 19.68
N PHE A 169 -9.12 -31.79 19.84
CA PHE A 169 -8.71 -32.84 20.77
C PHE A 169 -7.24 -33.25 20.57
N ASN A 170 -6.82 -33.48 19.33
CA ASN A 170 -5.45 -33.87 19.00
C ASN A 170 -4.42 -32.83 19.42
N SER A 171 -4.78 -31.54 19.44
CA SER A 171 -3.88 -30.44 19.82
C SER A 171 -3.98 -30.00 21.29
N LEU A 172 -4.98 -30.50 22.03
CA LEU A 172 -5.36 -30.00 23.33
C LEU A 172 -4.63 -30.71 24.47
N SER A 173 -4.09 -29.93 25.39
CA SER A 173 -3.68 -30.32 26.75
C SER A 173 -4.42 -29.43 27.76
N ILE A 174 -4.65 -29.95 28.97
CA ILE A 174 -5.39 -29.26 30.02
C ILE A 174 -4.50 -29.14 31.26
N ILE A 175 -4.43 -27.93 31.84
CA ILE A 175 -3.76 -27.69 33.12
C ILE A 175 -4.79 -27.20 34.13
N ILE A 176 -4.93 -27.93 35.24
CA ILE A 176 -5.79 -27.53 36.36
C ILE A 176 -4.95 -26.82 37.41
N THR A 177 -5.19 -25.54 37.63
CA THR A 177 -4.41 -24.70 38.57
C THR A 177 -5.12 -24.49 39.89
N LYS A 178 -4.39 -23.97 40.88
CA LYS A 178 -4.90 -23.64 42.23
C LYS A 178 -5.59 -24.82 42.91
N CYS A 179 -5.11 -26.03 42.66
CA CYS A 179 -5.70 -27.22 43.26
C CYS A 179 -5.18 -27.40 44.70
N GLY A 180 -5.99 -27.02 45.70
CA GLY A 180 -5.66 -27.21 47.11
C GLY A 180 -5.85 -28.64 47.63
N ASN A 181 -6.40 -29.55 46.81
CA ASN A 181 -6.63 -30.93 47.21
C ASN A 181 -5.45 -31.82 46.77
N SER A 182 -4.61 -32.23 47.72
CA SER A 182 -3.43 -33.06 47.46
C SER A 182 -3.74 -34.43 46.85
N ARG A 183 -4.96 -34.95 47.02
CA ARG A 183 -5.42 -36.23 46.44
C ARG A 183 -6.06 -36.06 45.07
N TYR A 184 -6.22 -34.84 44.58
CA TYR A 184 -6.78 -34.59 43.26
C TYR A 184 -5.78 -35.00 42.18
N THR A 185 -6.25 -35.82 41.24
CA THR A 185 -5.43 -36.36 40.15
C THR A 185 -6.09 -36.09 38.81
N SER A 186 -5.33 -36.22 37.73
CA SER A 186 -5.83 -36.16 36.36
C SER A 186 -6.96 -37.17 36.11
N GLN A 187 -6.85 -38.39 36.65
CA GLN A 187 -7.89 -39.41 36.57
C GLN A 187 -9.19 -38.98 37.27
N PHE A 188 -9.05 -38.35 38.45
CA PHE A 188 -10.20 -37.83 39.17
C PHE A 188 -10.90 -36.73 38.37
N PHE A 189 -10.14 -35.78 37.81
CA PHE A 189 -10.68 -34.70 36.99
C PHE A 189 -11.48 -35.25 35.80
N VAL A 190 -10.92 -36.17 35.02
CA VAL A 190 -11.62 -36.69 33.84
C VAL A 190 -12.87 -37.47 34.20
N ASN A 191 -12.84 -38.29 35.27
CA ASN A 191 -14.04 -39.00 35.74
C ASN A 191 -15.14 -38.03 36.19
N TYR A 192 -14.73 -36.96 36.88
CA TYR A 192 -15.66 -35.94 37.34
C TYR A 192 -16.24 -35.13 36.17
N LEU A 193 -15.41 -34.73 35.20
CA LEU A 193 -15.83 -34.03 33.99
C LEU A 193 -16.81 -34.87 33.16
N ALA A 194 -16.56 -36.18 33.02
CA ALA A 194 -17.47 -37.10 32.34
C ALA A 194 -18.86 -37.10 32.98
N LYS A 195 -18.91 -37.21 34.31
CA LYS A 195 -20.16 -37.18 35.07
C LYS A 195 -20.87 -35.82 34.92
N MET A 196 -20.15 -34.72 35.10
CA MET A 196 -20.70 -33.37 34.92
C MET A 196 -21.28 -33.17 33.52
N ALA A 197 -20.60 -33.63 32.48
CA ALA A 197 -21.09 -33.49 31.11
C ALA A 197 -22.37 -34.32 30.85
N GLN A 198 -22.53 -35.46 31.52
CA GLN A 198 -23.77 -36.24 31.47
C GLN A 198 -24.92 -35.53 32.20
N ASP A 199 -24.64 -34.99 33.38
CA ASP A 199 -25.65 -34.41 34.28
C ASP A 199 -26.04 -32.96 33.95
N ASN A 200 -25.19 -32.22 33.21
CA ASN A 200 -25.43 -30.81 32.85
C ASN A 200 -25.53 -30.62 31.33
N ASN A 201 -26.69 -30.13 30.87
CA ASN A 201 -26.98 -29.86 29.46
C ASN A 201 -26.17 -28.69 28.87
N GLU A 202 -25.55 -27.84 29.68
CA GLU A 202 -24.65 -26.78 29.19
C GLU A 202 -23.43 -27.36 28.45
N PHE A 203 -23.07 -28.62 28.72
CA PHE A 203 -21.99 -29.32 28.01
C PHE A 203 -22.40 -29.91 26.67
N LEU A 204 -23.67 -29.86 26.25
CA LEU A 204 -24.20 -30.62 25.12
C LEU A 204 -23.32 -30.55 23.85
N ASN A 205 -22.89 -29.36 23.47
CA ASN A 205 -22.06 -29.12 22.27
C ASN A 205 -20.61 -29.64 22.42
N SER A 206 -20.12 -29.72 23.67
CA SER A 206 -18.76 -30.13 24.03
C SER A 206 -18.63 -31.60 24.46
N ARG A 207 -19.76 -32.32 24.62
CA ARG A 207 -19.78 -33.75 25.01
C ARG A 207 -18.86 -34.63 24.14
N PRO A 208 -18.80 -34.49 22.80
CA PRO A 208 -17.91 -35.31 21.98
C PRO A 208 -16.44 -35.09 22.33
N LEU A 209 -16.00 -33.83 22.42
CA LEU A 209 -14.66 -33.47 22.88
C LEU A 209 -14.36 -34.02 24.28
N ILE A 210 -15.28 -33.85 25.23
CA ILE A 210 -15.13 -34.35 26.60
C ILE A 210 -14.98 -35.88 26.61
N SER A 211 -15.77 -36.61 25.83
CA SER A 211 -15.67 -38.07 25.71
C SER A 211 -14.29 -38.55 25.21
N MET A 212 -13.61 -37.74 24.39
CA MET A 212 -12.23 -38.04 23.96
C MET A 212 -11.21 -37.73 25.07
N ILE A 213 -11.36 -36.59 25.75
CA ILE A 213 -10.51 -36.18 26.88
C ILE A 213 -10.57 -37.23 28.01
N THR A 214 -11.75 -37.80 28.27
CA THR A 214 -11.92 -38.74 29.39
C THR A 214 -11.15 -40.04 29.25
N ARG A 215 -10.68 -40.34 28.04
CA ARG A 215 -9.86 -41.51 27.71
C ARG A 215 -8.36 -41.23 27.74
N THR A 216 -7.96 -39.98 27.97
CA THR A 216 -6.56 -39.50 27.88
C THR A 216 -6.16 -38.68 29.11
N PRO A 217 -6.20 -39.26 30.33
CA PRO A 217 -5.84 -38.55 31.56
C PRO A 217 -4.41 -37.97 31.55
N GLU A 218 -3.50 -38.54 30.74
CA GLU A 218 -2.12 -38.05 30.54
C GLU A 218 -2.06 -36.66 29.88
N ARG A 219 -3.11 -36.24 29.16
CA ARG A 219 -3.25 -34.89 28.60
C ARG A 219 -3.74 -33.85 29.62
N VAL A 220 -3.93 -34.26 30.86
CA VAL A 220 -4.31 -33.37 31.97
C VAL A 220 -3.18 -33.33 32.99
N ALA A 221 -2.72 -32.13 33.33
CA ALA A 221 -1.80 -31.89 34.44
C ALA A 221 -2.48 -31.15 35.59
N ILE A 222 -2.10 -31.48 36.82
CA ILE A 222 -2.58 -30.80 38.04
C ILE A 222 -1.45 -29.94 38.59
N PHE A 223 -1.64 -28.63 38.54
CA PHE A 223 -0.79 -27.64 39.21
C PHE A 223 -1.44 -27.28 40.56
N LYS A 224 -0.94 -27.94 41.61
CA LYS A 224 -1.38 -27.75 42.99
C LYS A 224 -0.96 -26.39 43.54
N VAL A 225 -1.68 -25.90 44.54
CA VAL A 225 -1.22 -24.76 45.33
C VAL A 225 0.08 -25.20 46.04
N PRO A 226 1.20 -24.49 45.85
CA PRO A 226 2.44 -24.81 46.55
C PRO A 226 2.34 -24.42 48.02
N ASP A 227 2.89 -25.25 48.89
CA ASP A 227 3.08 -24.95 50.31
C ASP A 227 4.34 -24.07 50.49
N ASP A 228 5.40 -24.34 49.70
CA ASP A 228 6.61 -23.54 49.64
C ASP A 228 7.25 -23.47 48.23
N GLU A 229 8.29 -22.65 48.07
CA GLU A 229 8.95 -22.41 46.76
C GLU A 229 9.56 -23.68 46.17
N SER A 230 9.90 -24.67 47.01
CA SER A 230 10.48 -25.94 46.59
C SER A 230 9.47 -26.86 45.92
N ASP A 231 8.16 -26.62 46.06
CA ASP A 231 7.12 -27.34 45.33
C ASP A 231 7.10 -26.97 43.84
N ILE A 232 7.56 -25.77 43.48
CA ILE A 232 7.69 -25.32 42.09
C ILE A 232 9.06 -25.77 41.54
N ASN A 233 9.23 -27.08 41.46
CA ASN A 233 10.48 -27.74 41.08
C ASN A 233 10.42 -28.38 39.68
N ASN A 234 11.51 -29.07 39.31
CA ASN A 234 11.61 -29.78 38.03
C ASN A 234 10.61 -30.92 37.88
N SER A 235 10.14 -31.55 38.96
CA SER A 235 9.11 -32.58 38.89
C SER A 235 7.79 -32.01 38.40
N LEU A 236 7.34 -30.88 38.98
CA LEU A 236 6.15 -30.17 38.53
C LEU A 236 6.29 -29.75 37.05
N ARG A 237 7.43 -29.15 36.68
CA ARG A 237 7.70 -28.74 35.30
C ARG A 237 7.60 -29.91 34.34
N ASN A 238 8.20 -31.04 34.67
CA ASN A 238 8.15 -32.25 33.86
C ASN A 238 6.72 -32.79 33.71
N ILE A 239 5.87 -32.67 34.74
CA ILE A 239 4.44 -33.04 34.66
C ILE A 239 3.70 -32.14 33.67
N LEU A 240 3.89 -30.82 33.76
CA LEU A 240 3.26 -29.86 32.84
C LEU A 240 3.75 -30.08 31.40
N GLU A 241 5.07 -30.17 31.20
CA GLU A 241 5.70 -30.39 29.89
C GLU A 241 5.24 -31.74 29.29
N SER A 242 5.22 -32.81 30.09
CA SER A 242 4.74 -34.13 29.65
C SER A 242 3.30 -34.06 29.15
N SER A 243 2.40 -33.41 29.90
CA SER A 243 1.01 -33.27 29.50
C SER A 243 0.84 -32.52 28.16
N ILE A 244 1.61 -31.45 27.96
CA ILE A 244 1.64 -30.69 26.70
C ILE A 244 2.24 -31.53 25.56
N ASN A 245 3.20 -32.42 25.86
CA ASN A 245 3.83 -33.29 24.88
C ASN A 245 2.93 -34.44 24.41
N HIS A 246 1.90 -34.81 25.18
CA HIS A 246 0.89 -35.78 24.75
C HIS A 246 -0.13 -35.23 23.73
N SER A 247 -0.10 -33.93 23.45
CA SER A 247 -0.84 -33.32 22.33
C SER A 247 0.06 -33.12 21.10
N ASN A 248 -0.56 -32.98 19.94
CA ASN A 248 0.09 -32.85 18.64
C ASN A 248 0.00 -31.40 18.13
N TYR A 249 0.96 -31.00 17.31
CA TYR A 249 0.83 -29.77 16.54
C TYR A 249 -0.20 -29.98 15.43
N VAL A 250 -1.21 -29.11 15.38
CA VAL A 250 -2.28 -29.18 14.37
C VAL A 250 -2.60 -27.78 13.87
N LYS A 251 -2.75 -27.62 12.56
CA LYS A 251 -3.36 -26.41 11.98
C LYS A 251 -4.87 -26.60 11.86
N MET A 252 -5.61 -25.66 12.42
CA MET A 252 -7.07 -25.62 12.29
C MET A 252 -7.56 -24.20 12.02
N HIS A 253 -8.76 -24.13 11.42
CA HIS A 253 -9.45 -22.87 11.19
C HIS A 253 -10.15 -22.43 12.47
N ILE A 254 -10.04 -21.13 12.78
CA ILE A 254 -10.61 -20.53 13.99
C ILE A 254 -11.85 -19.73 13.64
N ARG A 255 -12.92 -19.93 14.40
CA ARG A 255 -14.15 -19.14 14.33
C ARG A 255 -14.32 -18.33 15.60
N ASN A 256 -13.83 -17.11 15.61
CA ASN A 256 -14.14 -16.21 16.71
C ASN A 256 -15.49 -15.55 16.44
N SER A 257 -16.34 -15.51 17.46
CA SER A 257 -17.58 -14.73 17.44
C SER A 257 -17.37 -13.42 18.20
N LEU A 258 -18.19 -12.43 17.87
CA LEU A 258 -18.25 -11.15 18.55
C LEU A 258 -19.69 -10.85 18.94
N SER A 259 -19.85 -10.12 20.04
CA SER A 259 -21.10 -9.49 20.41
C SER A 259 -21.55 -8.50 19.34
N ASP A 260 -22.87 -8.30 19.19
CA ASP A 260 -23.39 -7.36 18.18
C ASP A 260 -22.92 -5.92 18.45
N ARG A 261 -22.68 -5.57 19.71
CA ARG A 261 -22.08 -4.28 20.09
C ARG A 261 -20.63 -4.15 19.61
N ALA A 262 -19.85 -5.24 19.65
CA ALA A 262 -18.50 -5.26 19.08
C ALA A 262 -18.52 -5.17 17.56
N LYS A 263 -19.45 -5.84 16.87
CA LYS A 263 -19.61 -5.71 15.41
C LYS A 263 -19.94 -4.27 14.99
N LEU A 264 -20.83 -3.59 15.71
CA LEU A 264 -21.13 -2.16 15.48
C LEU A 264 -19.93 -1.25 15.76
N THR A 265 -19.08 -1.62 16.70
CA THR A 265 -17.84 -0.88 17.00
C THR A 265 -16.80 -1.09 15.90
N ILE A 266 -16.71 -2.29 15.35
CA ILE A 266 -15.91 -2.60 14.16
C ILE A 266 -16.35 -1.76 12.95
N ASP A 267 -17.65 -1.58 12.72
CA ASP A 267 -18.14 -0.72 11.64
C ASP A 267 -17.61 0.71 11.75
N ARG A 268 -17.48 1.23 12.98
CA ARG A 268 -16.92 2.56 13.23
C ARG A 268 -15.41 2.58 13.06
N LEU A 269 -14.73 1.53 13.53
CA LEU A 269 -13.29 1.37 13.36
C LEU A 269 -12.89 1.31 11.87
N ILE A 270 -13.65 0.57 11.06
CA ILE A 270 -13.45 0.51 9.61
C ILE A 270 -13.62 1.89 8.98
N LYS A 271 -14.65 2.65 9.36
CA LYS A 271 -14.84 4.03 8.87
C LYS A 271 -13.69 4.96 9.25
N LEU A 272 -13.09 4.77 10.43
CA LEU A 272 -11.89 5.50 10.83
C LEU A 272 -10.74 5.17 9.87
N TYR A 273 -10.47 3.89 9.62
CA TYR A 273 -9.44 3.48 8.66
C TYR A 273 -9.71 3.92 7.22
N GLU A 274 -10.98 3.90 6.77
CA GLU A 274 -11.39 4.43 5.47
C GLU A 274 -11.03 5.92 5.33
N ARG A 275 -11.27 6.71 6.39
CA ARG A 275 -10.93 8.13 6.43
C ARG A 275 -9.42 8.35 6.43
N GLU A 276 -8.66 7.56 7.19
CA GLU A 276 -7.20 7.64 7.20
C GLU A 276 -6.60 7.32 5.82
N ILE A 277 -7.12 6.31 5.11
CA ILE A 277 -6.71 6.02 3.73
C ILE A 277 -7.06 7.21 2.83
N GLU A 278 -8.27 7.76 2.94
CA GLU A 278 -8.69 8.93 2.16
C GLU A 278 -7.76 10.14 2.39
N ASP A 279 -7.43 10.46 3.63
CA ASP A 279 -6.52 11.55 3.98
C ASP A 279 -5.11 11.33 3.42
N LYS A 280 -4.59 10.10 3.53
CA LYS A 280 -3.30 9.72 2.95
C LYS A 280 -3.29 9.81 1.42
N MET A 281 -4.34 9.33 0.77
CA MET A 281 -4.51 9.44 -0.69
C MET A 281 -4.64 10.90 -1.15
N ASN A 282 -5.33 11.75 -0.38
CA ASN A 282 -5.40 13.18 -0.62
C ASN A 282 -4.03 13.86 -0.49
N GLY A 283 -3.26 13.52 0.55
CA GLY A 283 -1.90 14.02 0.75
C GLY A 283 -0.96 13.61 -0.41
N PHE A 284 -1.06 12.36 -0.84
CA PHE A 284 -0.31 11.85 -1.99
C PHE A 284 -0.70 12.57 -3.29
N ALA A 285 -2.00 12.71 -3.56
CA ALA A 285 -2.52 13.42 -4.73
C ALA A 285 -1.98 14.86 -4.82
N LYS A 286 -2.03 15.60 -3.70
CA LYS A 286 -1.51 16.97 -3.62
C LYS A 286 -0.01 17.01 -3.92
N SER A 287 0.75 16.06 -3.39
CA SER A 287 2.19 15.96 -3.62
C SER A 287 2.50 15.68 -5.10
N LEU A 288 1.72 14.80 -5.75
CA LEU A 288 1.82 14.55 -7.19
C LEU A 288 1.50 15.79 -8.01
N MET A 289 0.39 16.48 -7.71
CA MET A 289 0.00 17.72 -8.39
C MET A 289 1.09 18.79 -8.32
N LEU A 290 1.69 18.99 -7.15
CA LEU A 290 2.82 19.92 -6.98
C LEU A 290 4.02 19.51 -7.83
N LYS A 291 4.36 18.21 -7.84
CA LYS A 291 5.44 17.67 -8.69
C LYS A 291 5.15 17.94 -10.17
N PHE A 292 3.95 17.65 -10.66
CA PHE A 292 3.57 17.86 -12.07
C PHE A 292 3.63 19.32 -12.48
N ARG A 293 3.17 20.24 -11.63
CA ARG A 293 3.26 21.69 -11.89
C ARG A 293 4.70 22.19 -12.01
N SER A 294 5.63 21.56 -11.30
CA SER A 294 7.06 21.91 -11.33
C SER A 294 7.87 21.19 -12.42
N GLU A 295 7.32 20.13 -13.02
CA GLU A 295 8.01 19.29 -13.99
C GLU A 295 8.03 19.96 -15.37
N LYS A 296 9.22 20.03 -15.98
CA LYS A 296 9.42 20.57 -17.33
C LYS A 296 9.70 19.48 -18.36
N ASN A 297 10.04 18.28 -17.90
CA ASN A 297 10.31 17.15 -18.78
C ASN A 297 9.00 16.54 -19.28
N MET A 298 8.69 16.76 -20.56
CA MET A 298 7.49 16.23 -21.21
C MET A 298 7.40 14.71 -21.20
N GLU A 299 8.53 14.00 -21.26
CA GLU A 299 8.55 12.54 -21.20
C GLU A 299 8.17 12.04 -19.80
N ALA A 300 8.64 12.74 -18.75
CA ALA A 300 8.26 12.42 -17.37
C ALA A 300 6.77 12.68 -17.12
N LEU A 301 6.23 13.79 -17.62
CA LEU A 301 4.80 14.09 -17.53
C LEU A 301 3.94 13.04 -18.25
N LYS A 302 4.31 12.64 -19.47
CA LYS A 302 3.60 11.60 -20.23
C LYS A 302 3.60 10.26 -19.50
N LYS A 303 4.77 9.82 -18.99
CA LYS A 303 4.87 8.58 -18.19
C LYS A 303 4.02 8.64 -16.92
N GLY A 304 4.02 9.79 -16.23
CA GLY A 304 3.16 10.01 -15.07
C GLY A 304 1.67 9.89 -15.42
N LYS A 305 1.26 10.45 -16.56
CA LYS A 305 -0.12 10.38 -17.06
C LYS A 305 -0.49 8.94 -17.39
N GLU A 306 0.37 8.21 -18.11
CA GLU A 306 0.14 6.80 -18.44
C GLU A 306 0.03 5.90 -17.20
N ALA A 307 0.79 6.19 -16.14
CA ALA A 307 0.66 5.49 -14.86
C ALA A 307 -0.70 5.76 -14.20
N LEU A 308 -1.14 7.03 -14.15
CA LEU A 308 -2.45 7.41 -13.62
C LEU A 308 -3.61 6.88 -14.46
N ASP A 309 -3.50 6.90 -15.79
CA ASP A 309 -4.48 6.33 -16.71
C ASP A 309 -4.68 4.84 -16.46
N ARG A 310 -3.58 4.09 -16.31
CA ARG A 310 -3.64 2.65 -15.98
C ARG A 310 -4.28 2.40 -14.62
N PHE A 311 -3.94 3.21 -13.60
CA PHE A 311 -4.56 3.11 -12.28
C PHE A 311 -6.08 3.37 -12.36
N SER A 312 -6.51 4.46 -12.99
CA SER A 312 -7.93 4.81 -13.17
C SER A 312 -8.72 3.73 -13.91
N ALA A 313 -8.21 3.26 -15.06
CA ALA A 313 -8.90 2.25 -15.87
C ALA A 313 -9.08 0.93 -15.12
N GLN A 314 -8.10 0.54 -14.28
CA GLN A 314 -8.22 -0.66 -13.46
C GLN A 314 -9.22 -0.48 -12.31
N CYS A 315 -9.45 0.75 -11.87
CA CYS A 315 -10.41 1.12 -10.84
C CYS A 315 -11.83 1.43 -11.36
N GLU A 316 -12.06 1.56 -12.67
CA GLU A 316 -13.42 1.77 -13.21
C GLU A 316 -14.21 0.47 -13.40
N ASN A 317 -13.54 -0.69 -13.36
CA ASN A 317 -14.20 -1.98 -13.50
C ASN A 317 -14.97 -2.35 -12.21
N GLU A 318 -16.27 -2.68 -12.34
CA GLU A 318 -17.27 -2.87 -11.26
C GLU A 318 -16.93 -3.88 -10.15
N SER A 319 -15.80 -4.58 -10.22
CA SER A 319 -15.36 -5.58 -9.24
C SER A 319 -14.13 -5.12 -8.45
N ASN A 320 -14.08 -3.84 -8.08
CA ASN A 320 -13.04 -3.35 -7.18
C ASN A 320 -13.21 -3.96 -5.80
N ASN A 321 -12.21 -4.71 -5.39
CA ASN A 321 -12.00 -5.09 -4.00
C ASN A 321 -10.71 -4.45 -3.49
N ILE A 322 -10.50 -4.51 -2.18
CA ILE A 322 -9.35 -3.91 -1.52
C ILE A 322 -8.03 -4.47 -2.09
N GLN A 323 -7.94 -5.78 -2.33
CA GLN A 323 -6.76 -6.40 -2.96
C GLN A 323 -6.40 -5.81 -4.33
N LYS A 324 -7.39 -5.58 -5.21
CA LYS A 324 -7.15 -4.96 -6.52
C LYS A 324 -6.69 -3.51 -6.38
N PHE A 325 -7.34 -2.75 -5.50
CA PHE A 325 -6.91 -1.38 -5.20
C PHE A 325 -5.44 -1.36 -4.74
N GLU A 326 -5.07 -2.21 -3.79
CA GLU A 326 -3.71 -2.31 -3.27
C GLU A 326 -2.71 -2.69 -4.37
N ALA A 327 -3.01 -3.72 -5.16
CA ALA A 327 -2.14 -4.15 -6.26
C ALA A 327 -1.93 -3.07 -7.33
N ASN A 328 -2.96 -2.26 -7.61
CA ASN A 328 -2.86 -1.15 -8.56
C ASN A 328 -2.11 0.03 -7.95
N PHE A 329 -2.32 0.29 -6.66
CA PHE A 329 -1.63 1.35 -5.93
C PHE A 329 -0.13 1.06 -5.81
N ILE A 330 0.27 -0.20 -5.58
CA ILE A 330 1.68 -0.62 -5.61
C ILE A 330 2.33 -0.25 -6.96
N LYS A 331 1.68 -0.63 -8.08
CA LYS A 331 2.19 -0.33 -9.42
C LYS A 331 2.27 1.16 -9.68
N LEU A 332 1.34 1.95 -9.15
CA LEU A 332 1.37 3.41 -9.26
C LEU A 332 2.55 3.99 -8.47
N ALA A 333 2.73 3.54 -7.22
CA ALA A 333 3.78 3.96 -6.31
C ALA A 333 5.19 3.72 -6.88
N GLU A 334 5.40 2.63 -7.63
CA GLU A 334 6.68 2.35 -8.31
C GLU A 334 7.17 3.47 -9.26
N TYR A 335 6.27 4.32 -9.77
CA TYR A 335 6.63 5.46 -10.63
C TYR A 335 7.02 6.71 -9.83
N PHE A 336 6.73 6.74 -8.53
CA PHE A 336 6.91 7.91 -7.67
C PHE A 336 7.81 7.58 -6.49
N THR A 337 9.07 8.00 -6.58
CA THR A 337 10.09 7.88 -5.52
C THR A 337 9.60 8.47 -4.19
N GLY A 338 9.88 7.79 -3.08
CA GLY A 338 9.51 8.26 -1.73
C GLY A 338 8.09 7.88 -1.31
N SER A 339 7.42 6.99 -2.05
CA SER A 339 6.08 6.49 -1.75
C SER A 339 6.08 5.20 -0.91
N GLU A 340 7.25 4.68 -0.55
CA GLU A 340 7.40 3.38 0.13
C GLU A 340 6.75 3.40 1.52
N ALA A 341 6.99 4.44 2.32
CA ALA A 341 6.37 4.57 3.64
C ALA A 341 4.84 4.70 3.56
N LEU A 342 4.34 5.48 2.60
CA LEU A 342 2.91 5.61 2.35
C LEU A 342 2.29 4.28 1.92
N LEU A 343 3.01 3.52 1.08
CA LEU A 343 2.55 2.22 0.62
C LEU A 343 2.42 1.23 1.78
N ASP A 344 3.39 1.20 2.69
CA ASP A 344 3.34 0.33 3.87
C ASP A 344 2.21 0.74 4.83
N GLU A 345 1.97 2.04 5.00
CA GLU A 345 0.84 2.55 5.79
C GLU A 345 -0.51 2.17 5.17
N ILE A 346 -0.69 2.36 3.86
CA ILE A 346 -1.93 1.98 3.17
C ILE A 346 -2.13 0.46 3.23
N LYS A 347 -1.09 -0.34 3.02
CA LYS A 347 -1.14 -1.80 3.16
C LYS A 347 -1.56 -2.24 4.56
N ASN A 348 -1.06 -1.57 5.60
CA ASN A 348 -1.45 -1.87 6.97
C ASN A 348 -2.95 -1.57 7.20
N LEU A 349 -3.42 -0.41 6.73
CA LEU A 349 -4.83 -0.02 6.84
C LEU A 349 -5.75 -0.92 6.01
N THR A 350 -5.39 -1.27 4.77
CA THR A 350 -6.18 -2.18 3.91
C THR A 350 -6.27 -3.56 4.53
N TYR A 351 -5.15 -4.11 5.04
CA TYR A 351 -5.14 -5.37 5.77
C TYR A 351 -6.09 -5.34 6.97
N ARG A 352 -6.09 -4.25 7.76
CA ARG A 352 -7.00 -4.13 8.92
C ARG A 352 -8.46 -4.10 8.49
N ILE A 353 -8.79 -3.33 7.45
CA ILE A 353 -10.16 -3.30 6.92
C ILE A 353 -10.57 -4.69 6.46
N GLU A 354 -9.75 -5.40 5.69
CA GLU A 354 -10.04 -6.77 5.24
C GLU A 354 -10.22 -7.75 6.41
N PHE A 355 -9.33 -7.67 7.41
CA PHE A 355 -9.41 -8.49 8.62
C PHE A 355 -10.76 -8.31 9.31
N TYR A 356 -11.13 -7.07 9.61
CA TYR A 356 -12.35 -6.74 10.34
C TYR A 356 -13.61 -6.89 9.51
N ASN A 357 -13.53 -6.81 8.17
CA ASN A 357 -14.68 -6.97 7.30
C ASN A 357 -15.37 -8.34 7.45
N ASN A 358 -14.61 -9.37 7.82
CA ASN A 358 -15.14 -10.72 8.11
C ASN A 358 -15.94 -10.82 9.42
N TYR A 359 -15.91 -9.77 10.25
CA TYR A 359 -16.54 -9.74 11.58
C TYR A 359 -17.63 -8.68 11.70
N ARG A 360 -18.03 -8.07 10.59
CA ARG A 360 -19.12 -7.08 10.53
C ARG A 360 -20.48 -7.75 10.61
N SER A 361 -21.52 -6.94 10.73
CA SER A 361 -22.90 -7.42 10.60
C SER A 361 -23.26 -7.60 9.12
N ASP A 362 -24.19 -8.51 8.81
CA ASP A 362 -24.62 -8.75 7.42
C ASP A 362 -25.21 -7.50 6.73
N ASN A 363 -25.72 -6.55 7.53
CA ASN A 363 -26.30 -5.29 7.06
C ASN A 363 -25.30 -4.12 7.02
N SER A 364 -24.01 -4.37 7.29
CA SER A 364 -23.00 -3.33 7.33
C SER A 364 -22.74 -2.78 5.92
N PRO A 365 -22.57 -1.45 5.75
CA PRO A 365 -22.39 -0.86 4.43
C PRO A 365 -21.09 -1.35 3.76
N PRO A 366 -21.07 -1.52 2.43
CA PRO A 366 -19.85 -1.93 1.73
C PRO A 366 -18.74 -0.88 1.90
N ILE A 367 -17.49 -1.34 1.79
CA ILE A 367 -16.31 -0.46 1.82
C ILE A 367 -16.34 0.48 0.61
N ASN A 368 -16.18 1.77 0.86
CA ASN A 368 -16.31 2.79 -0.19
C ASN A 368 -14.95 3.12 -0.83
N LEU A 369 -14.50 2.29 -1.76
CA LEU A 369 -13.24 2.50 -2.47
C LEU A 369 -13.23 3.79 -3.33
N SER A 370 -14.40 4.34 -3.67
CA SER A 370 -14.48 5.52 -4.54
C SER A 370 -13.84 6.76 -3.92
N THR A 371 -13.94 6.93 -2.59
CA THR A 371 -13.32 8.07 -1.89
C THR A 371 -11.81 7.93 -1.83
N TRP A 372 -11.27 6.70 -1.85
CA TRP A 372 -9.83 6.47 -1.90
C TRP A 372 -9.25 6.76 -3.30
N ILE A 373 -10.03 6.51 -4.35
CA ILE A 373 -9.61 6.65 -5.76
C ILE A 373 -9.78 8.08 -6.26
N SER A 374 -10.82 8.79 -5.82
CA SER A 374 -11.16 10.14 -6.29
C SER A 374 -9.99 11.14 -6.27
N PRO A 375 -9.13 11.20 -5.22
CA PRO A 375 -7.98 12.10 -5.20
C PRO A 375 -6.99 11.84 -6.36
N MET A 376 -6.83 10.58 -6.79
CA MET A 376 -5.98 10.24 -7.93
C MET A 376 -6.57 10.70 -9.26
N LEU A 377 -7.90 10.69 -9.39
CA LEU A 377 -8.57 11.24 -10.58
C LEU A 377 -8.35 12.74 -10.69
N ALA A 378 -8.37 13.45 -9.57
CA ALA A 378 -8.03 14.87 -9.55
C ALA A 378 -6.56 15.11 -9.96
N ALA A 379 -5.62 14.31 -9.44
CA ALA A 379 -4.21 14.39 -9.84
C ALA A 379 -4.00 14.09 -11.33
N LYS A 380 -4.79 13.18 -11.90
CA LYS A 380 -4.82 12.89 -13.34
C LYS A 380 -5.27 14.11 -14.18
N LEU A 381 -6.34 14.78 -13.78
CA LEU A 381 -6.79 15.99 -14.50
C LEU A 381 -5.74 17.12 -14.45
N GLU A 382 -5.04 17.25 -13.32
CA GLU A 382 -3.97 18.24 -13.19
C GLU A 382 -2.78 17.94 -14.10
N ILE A 383 -2.33 16.68 -14.21
CA ILE A 383 -1.22 16.35 -15.11
C ILE A 383 -1.61 16.56 -16.58
N GLU A 384 -2.86 16.29 -16.95
CA GLU A 384 -3.39 16.59 -18.28
C GLU A 384 -3.35 18.09 -18.57
N SER A 385 -3.75 18.92 -17.59
CA SER A 385 -3.64 20.38 -17.69
C SER A 385 -2.19 20.84 -17.88
N CYS A 386 -1.25 20.29 -17.09
CA CYS A 386 0.18 20.61 -17.20
C CYS A 386 0.76 20.22 -18.58
N ILE A 387 0.41 19.04 -19.10
CA ILE A 387 0.83 18.59 -20.43
C ILE A 387 0.30 19.53 -21.51
N ASN A 388 -0.98 19.91 -21.44
CA ASN A 388 -1.59 20.82 -22.41
C ASN A 388 -0.91 22.21 -22.38
N PHE A 389 -0.64 22.74 -21.18
CA PHE A 389 0.09 23.99 -21.02
C PHE A 389 1.50 23.94 -21.61
N GLN A 390 2.27 22.88 -21.33
CA GLN A 390 3.63 22.73 -21.88
C GLN A 390 3.62 22.58 -23.41
N ASN A 391 2.65 21.85 -23.97
CA ASN A 391 2.50 21.76 -25.43
C ASN A 391 2.23 23.14 -26.06
N GLU A 392 1.41 23.99 -25.41
CA GLU A 392 1.16 25.36 -25.86
C GLU A 392 2.43 26.23 -25.80
N VAL A 393 3.20 26.13 -24.71
CA VAL A 393 4.48 26.84 -24.58
C VAL A 393 5.46 26.44 -25.69
N ILE A 394 5.59 25.14 -25.97
CA ILE A 394 6.44 24.62 -27.04
C ILE A 394 5.96 25.11 -28.41
N ALA A 395 4.65 25.08 -28.67
CA ALA A 395 4.09 25.57 -29.93
C ALA A 395 4.35 27.08 -30.15
N ARG A 396 4.23 27.89 -29.09
CA ARG A 396 4.56 29.33 -29.15
C ARG A 396 6.04 29.56 -29.43
N GLN A 397 6.94 28.83 -28.77
CA GLN A 397 8.38 28.93 -29.02
C GLN A 397 8.75 28.53 -30.46
N GLN A 398 8.12 27.49 -31.00
CA GLN A 398 8.31 27.08 -32.39
C GLN A 398 7.80 28.14 -33.37
N ALA A 399 6.65 28.75 -33.09
CA ALA A 399 6.10 29.85 -33.89
C ALA A 399 7.01 31.09 -33.85
N GLU A 400 7.53 31.46 -32.68
CA GLU A 400 8.50 32.56 -32.53
C GLU A 400 9.80 32.28 -33.29
N GLN A 401 10.33 31.06 -33.19
CA GLN A 401 11.53 30.65 -33.93
C GLN A 401 11.29 30.69 -35.45
N PHE A 402 10.13 30.22 -35.91
CA PHE A 402 9.75 30.28 -37.33
C PHE A 402 9.60 31.72 -37.82
N ASN A 403 8.97 32.59 -37.02
CA ASN A 403 8.86 34.01 -37.34
C ASN A 403 10.23 34.67 -37.44
N LYS A 404 11.13 34.39 -36.49
CA LYS A 404 12.51 34.88 -36.54
C LYS A 404 13.25 34.41 -37.80
N GLN A 405 13.13 33.14 -38.15
CA GLN A 405 13.71 32.60 -39.39
C GLN A 405 13.12 33.25 -40.65
N ASN A 406 11.82 33.56 -40.64
CA ASN A 406 11.19 34.27 -41.75
C ASN A 406 11.63 35.72 -41.84
N GLU A 407 11.78 36.42 -40.71
CA GLU A 407 12.34 37.78 -40.67
C GLU A 407 13.77 37.81 -41.22
N GLU A 408 14.61 36.85 -40.82
CA GLU A 408 15.98 36.69 -41.34
C GLU A 408 15.97 36.46 -42.87
N LYS A 409 15.09 35.59 -43.39
CA LYS A 409 14.92 35.37 -44.84
C LYS A 409 14.40 36.60 -45.57
N ILE A 410 13.44 37.33 -44.99
CA ILE A 410 12.91 38.57 -45.58
C ILE A 410 14.02 39.62 -45.65
N ALA A 411 14.85 39.74 -44.60
CA ALA A 411 15.99 40.66 -44.61
C ALA A 411 17.03 40.30 -45.68
N GLU A 412 17.34 39.00 -45.83
CA GLU A 412 18.25 38.49 -46.87
C GLU A 412 17.72 38.75 -48.30
N LEU A 413 16.44 38.45 -48.54
CA LEU A 413 15.76 38.73 -49.80
C LEU A 413 15.75 40.23 -50.09
N THR A 414 15.46 41.07 -49.08
CA THR A 414 15.47 42.53 -49.22
C THR A 414 16.85 43.03 -49.64
N LYS A 415 17.93 42.52 -49.00
CA LYS A 415 19.31 42.85 -49.36
C LYS A 415 19.65 42.43 -50.80
N THR A 416 19.16 41.26 -51.23
CA THR A 416 19.33 40.74 -52.59
C THR A 416 18.59 41.61 -53.62
N ILE A 417 17.36 42.01 -53.33
CA ILE A 417 16.59 42.92 -54.20
C ILE A 417 17.31 44.28 -54.30
N SER A 418 17.82 44.82 -53.19
CA SER A 418 18.58 46.08 -53.21
C SER A 418 19.84 45.99 -54.08
N SER A 419 20.58 44.87 -54.04
CA SER A 419 21.76 44.69 -54.90
C SER A 419 21.38 44.52 -56.37
N MET A 420 20.31 43.78 -56.67
CA MET A 420 19.78 43.66 -58.04
C MET A 420 19.31 45.01 -58.60
N ASN A 421 18.64 45.82 -57.78
CA ASN A 421 18.21 47.17 -58.17
C ASN A 421 19.41 48.10 -58.42
N ALA A 422 20.44 48.06 -57.58
CA ALA A 422 21.67 48.81 -57.80
C ALA A 422 22.36 48.40 -59.12
N ASN A 423 22.47 47.09 -59.38
CA ASN A 423 22.99 46.57 -60.64
C ASN A 423 22.13 46.98 -61.84
N HIS A 424 20.81 47.01 -61.69
CA HIS A 424 19.90 47.47 -62.74
C HIS A 424 20.07 48.97 -63.03
N GLU A 425 20.22 49.81 -62.00
CA GLU A 425 20.51 51.24 -62.17
C GLU A 425 21.84 51.46 -62.88
N GLU A 426 22.89 50.70 -62.54
CA GLU A 426 24.17 50.72 -63.25
C GLU A 426 24.02 50.31 -64.72
N HIS A 427 23.29 49.22 -64.99
CA HIS A 427 22.98 48.79 -66.35
C HIS A 427 22.21 49.86 -67.13
N MET A 428 21.25 50.54 -66.50
CA MET A 428 20.49 51.63 -67.12
C MET A 428 21.37 52.86 -67.41
N LYS A 429 22.32 53.20 -66.54
CA LYS A 429 23.34 54.23 -66.83
C LYS A 429 24.20 53.83 -68.03
N TRP A 430 24.65 52.57 -68.07
CA TRP A 430 25.43 52.06 -69.19
C TRP A 430 24.65 52.10 -70.51
N MET A 431 23.38 51.68 -70.50
CA MET A 431 22.47 51.79 -71.65
C MET A 431 22.29 53.24 -72.13
N LYS A 432 22.13 54.21 -71.20
CA LYS A 432 22.08 55.64 -71.55
C LYS A 432 23.37 56.11 -72.22
N GLN A 433 24.52 55.80 -71.64
CA GLN A 433 25.83 56.14 -72.22
C GLN A 433 26.02 55.50 -73.60
N PHE A 434 25.59 54.24 -73.76
CA PHE A 434 25.63 53.54 -75.03
C PHE A 434 24.73 54.21 -76.09
N HIS A 435 23.52 54.62 -75.70
CA HIS A 435 22.63 55.39 -76.58
C HIS A 435 23.21 56.75 -76.95
N GLU A 436 23.83 57.47 -76.01
CA GLU A 436 24.53 58.74 -76.27
C GLU A 436 25.71 58.55 -77.22
N MET A 437 26.51 57.50 -77.03
CA MET A 437 27.58 57.11 -77.94
C MET A 437 27.05 56.80 -79.35
N ASN A 438 25.98 56.02 -79.47
CA ASN A 438 25.37 55.71 -80.76
C ASN A 438 24.82 56.97 -81.43
N ARG A 439 24.17 57.86 -80.68
CA ARG A 439 23.71 59.15 -81.20
C ARG A 439 24.86 60.00 -81.72
N ALA A 440 25.95 60.12 -80.94
CA ALA A 440 27.15 60.83 -81.37
C ALA A 440 27.78 60.19 -82.63
N ARG A 441 27.77 58.85 -82.71
CA ARG A 441 28.23 58.10 -83.89
C ARG A 441 27.33 58.37 -85.10
N ASP A 442 26.02 58.34 -84.94
CA ASP A 442 25.05 58.58 -86.01
C ASP A 442 25.09 60.04 -86.48
N GLU A 443 25.31 60.99 -85.57
CA GLU A 443 25.59 62.39 -85.90
C GLU A 443 26.90 62.53 -86.68
N SER A 444 27.96 61.85 -86.25
CA SER A 444 29.25 61.82 -86.96
C SER A 444 29.11 61.19 -88.36
N ASN A 445 28.39 60.07 -88.46
CA ASN A 445 28.10 59.40 -89.73
C ASN A 445 27.25 60.30 -90.63
N SER A 446 26.23 60.97 -90.08
CA SER A 446 25.39 61.92 -90.82
C SER A 446 26.18 63.13 -91.32
N ARG A 447 27.11 63.66 -90.51
CA ARG A 447 28.06 64.70 -90.96
C ARG A 447 28.96 64.19 -92.08
N MET A 448 29.54 63.00 -91.93
CA MET A 448 30.39 62.37 -92.94
C MET A 448 29.62 62.13 -94.25
N ILE A 449 28.37 61.65 -94.19
CA ILE A 449 27.50 61.48 -95.36
C ILE A 449 27.17 62.85 -95.98
N SER A 450 26.89 63.88 -95.18
CA SER A 450 26.61 65.23 -95.69
C SER A 450 27.83 65.84 -96.38
N GLU A 451 29.04 65.65 -95.82
CA GLU A 451 30.31 66.02 -96.45
C GLU A 451 30.58 65.22 -97.72
N MET A 452 30.31 63.91 -97.72
CA MET A 452 30.37 63.07 -98.91
C MET A 452 29.41 63.56 -100.00
N ILE A 453 28.15 63.86 -99.67
CA ILE A 453 27.16 64.38 -100.63
C ILE A 453 27.60 65.74 -101.15
N LYS A 454 28.13 66.62 -100.30
CA LYS A 454 28.67 67.92 -100.70
C LYS A 454 29.85 67.75 -101.67
N SER A 455 30.78 66.88 -101.32
CA SER A 455 31.93 66.51 -102.17
C SER A 455 31.47 65.90 -103.50
N ASN A 456 30.50 64.98 -103.48
CA ASN A 456 29.92 64.39 -104.68
C ASN A 456 29.19 65.44 -105.53
N ASN A 457 28.46 66.37 -104.93
CA ASN A 457 27.80 67.46 -105.65
C ASN A 457 28.82 68.43 -106.28
N GLU A 458 29.94 68.70 -105.61
CA GLU A 458 31.07 69.45 -106.18
C GLU A 458 31.71 68.68 -107.33
N LEU A 459 31.89 67.37 -107.19
CA LEU A 459 32.38 66.48 -108.24
C LEU A 459 31.41 66.42 -109.43
N THR A 460 30.10 66.36 -109.18
CA THR A 460 29.06 66.31 -110.20
C THR A 460 28.97 67.65 -110.93
N LYS A 461 29.15 68.78 -110.24
CA LYS A 461 29.31 70.10 -110.88
C LYS A 461 30.59 70.18 -111.72
N ALA A 462 31.68 69.53 -111.28
CA ALA A 462 32.91 69.44 -112.06
C ALA A 462 32.76 68.54 -113.31
N ILE A 463 31.94 67.49 -113.22
CA ILE A 463 31.61 66.58 -114.33
C ILE A 463 30.63 67.25 -115.32
N ALA A 464 29.64 68.01 -114.85
CA ALA A 464 28.70 68.74 -115.70
C ALA A 464 29.37 69.85 -116.55
N ASN A 465 30.57 70.29 -116.17
CA ASN A 465 31.39 71.25 -116.92
C ASN A 465 32.47 70.57 -117.79
N ARG A 466 32.47 69.24 -117.93
CA ARG A 466 33.37 68.55 -118.87
C ARG A 466 32.74 68.48 -120.27
N PRO A 467 33.41 69.00 -121.31
CA PRO A 467 32.96 68.84 -122.68
C PRO A 467 32.95 67.35 -123.10
N PRO A 468 32.04 66.95 -124.00
CA PRO A 468 31.87 65.56 -124.41
C PRO A 468 33.14 65.05 -125.10
N VAL A 469 33.74 64.03 -124.52
CA VAL A 469 34.88 63.30 -125.07
C VAL A 469 34.33 62.07 -125.79
N ILE A 470 34.37 62.13 -127.13
CA ILE A 470 34.12 60.99 -128.03
C ILE A 470 35.30 60.04 -127.88
N VAL A 471 35.09 58.83 -127.36
CA VAL A 471 36.05 57.74 -127.49
C VAL A 471 35.34 56.45 -127.90
N GLU A 472 36.04 55.79 -128.81
CA GLU A 472 35.73 54.70 -129.72
C GLU A 472 35.34 53.35 -129.09
N GLN A 473 34.84 52.51 -129.99
CA GLN A 473 34.52 51.09 -129.86
C GLN A 473 35.69 50.23 -129.34
N GLY A 474 35.33 49.21 -128.57
CA GLY A 474 36.15 48.04 -128.20
C GLY A 474 35.65 47.55 -126.83
N GLY A 475 35.22 46.32 -126.58
CA GLY A 475 35.52 45.04 -127.17
C GLY A 475 35.83 44.07 -126.02
N GLY A 476 34.99 43.06 -125.81
CA GLY A 476 35.38 41.76 -125.24
C GLY A 476 35.38 41.53 -123.71
N GLY A 477 34.94 40.30 -123.34
CA GLY A 477 35.34 39.54 -122.14
C GLY A 477 34.40 39.69 -120.92
N CYS A 478 33.47 38.77 -120.63
CA CYS A 478 33.67 37.42 -120.06
C CYS A 478 34.35 37.43 -118.66
N THR A 479 33.60 37.18 -117.58
CA THR A 479 33.71 35.98 -116.70
C THR A 479 32.82 36.10 -115.45
N THR A 480 32.08 35.00 -115.22
CA THR A 480 31.54 34.42 -113.97
C THR A 480 32.18 34.85 -112.63
N PHE A 481 31.34 35.14 -111.62
CA PHE A 481 31.00 34.22 -110.52
C PHE A 481 29.70 34.66 -109.82
#